data_AF-A0A7S4IMC2-F1
#
_entry.id   AF-A0A7S4IMC2-F1
#
_cell.length_a   1.000
_cell.length_b   1.000
_cell.length_c   1.000
_cell.angle_alpha   90.00
_cell.angle_beta   90.00
_cell.angle_gamma   90.00
#
_symmetry.space_group_name_H-M   'P 1'
#
loop_
_entity.id
_entity.type
_entity.pdbx_description
1 polymer ?
#
loop_
_entity_poly.entity_id
_entity_poly.type
_entity_poly.pdbx_seq_one_letter_code
_entity_poly.pdbx_strand_id
1 'polypeptide(L)'
;MDPDIVMDEGVWDADLQEIYETFDDDIENLQEDKKLPHLFEEAAQAPPKEMFLQQLYTNITSYTEQFANSLKEYQAAIQVIQSNFSHHQTNQTELVQPLQLQFLKDMETTHNALTELFDAQKTYILTPLDIHKMQELTTALTNQEITIQFFQSELSELLRGNPLKGRLLLIKEQPAPHVVFKSKMIEDRYVIQLVTSLPDALMQSQKDTKIVASVYSEDNNPLKGKTVLTNNSVNVTSDKQAIFQGMKVQISTRMSLAHLFFELKNKANVTLACTRHDPRFNSNIVVITNESQWCEAQGKLIVQDCFPNTSDQVPWTRYANDIHRHFLKTSRQDLTNFSRCILPHEFAYLHHKYFDNSPMITSHQSSAFWMWLGPVSCALRFKRHINTLWFHGLIYGLISKRDCELLLGQQRVGTFVIRFSESYPGFFAVSYVTKTDQGDVVMHYLVDHTDIGSQKTLPDFLRSKEQFKYLAQLTPNTGQLVIYEKDAVLGQYYSKGKFLAGKHEGYAPLNPV
;
A
#
# COMPACT_ATOMS: atom_id res chain seq x y z
N MET A 1 -13.01 25.85 -39.82
CA MET A 1 -14.36 26.29 -39.43
C MET A 1 -15.12 25.06 -38.97
N ASP A 2 -15.10 24.64 -37.71
CA ASP A 2 -14.47 25.14 -36.50
C ASP A 2 -14.27 23.92 -35.58
N PRO A 3 -13.04 23.61 -35.12
CA PRO A 3 -12.77 22.57 -34.13
C PRO A 3 -12.26 23.22 -32.83
N ASP A 4 -13.00 23.18 -31.73
CA ASP A 4 -12.44 23.37 -30.38
C ASP A 4 -13.52 23.15 -29.30
N ILE A 5 -13.51 21.98 -28.66
CA ILE A 5 -13.88 21.83 -27.24
C ILE A 5 -12.84 20.90 -26.63
N VAL A 6 -11.73 21.50 -26.20
CA VAL A 6 -10.78 20.91 -25.27
C VAL A 6 -11.46 20.91 -23.90
N MET A 7 -11.75 19.73 -23.34
CA MET A 7 -12.09 19.63 -21.93
C MET A 7 -10.80 19.79 -21.12
N ASP A 8 -10.77 20.86 -20.34
CA ASP A 8 -9.67 21.22 -19.44
C ASP A 8 -9.69 20.28 -18.22
N GLU A 9 -8.93 19.18 -18.30
CA GLU A 9 -8.59 18.34 -17.15
C GLU A 9 -7.37 18.95 -16.45
N GLY A 10 -7.59 19.81 -15.46
CA GLY A 10 -6.46 20.53 -14.88
C GLY A 10 -6.65 21.30 -13.58
N VAL A 11 -7.54 20.91 -12.65
CA VAL A 11 -7.53 21.47 -11.28
C VAL A 11 -8.16 20.47 -10.28
N TRP A 12 -7.46 19.41 -9.88
CA TRP A 12 -7.95 18.49 -8.82
C TRP A 12 -6.89 18.09 -7.77
N ASP A 13 -5.61 18.42 -7.96
CA ASP A 13 -4.55 17.95 -7.06
C ASP A 13 -4.06 18.98 -6.03
N ALA A 14 -4.27 20.28 -6.25
CA ALA A 14 -3.84 21.31 -5.28
C ALA A 14 -4.80 21.45 -4.09
N ASP A 15 -6.11 21.26 -4.31
CA ASP A 15 -7.13 21.47 -3.27
C ASP A 15 -7.17 20.33 -2.24
N LEU A 16 -6.64 19.14 -2.55
CA LEU A 16 -6.67 18.02 -1.62
C LEU A 16 -5.71 18.22 -0.44
N GLN A 17 -4.53 18.82 -0.66
CA GLN A 17 -3.55 19.05 0.40
C GLN A 17 -3.98 20.15 1.38
N GLU A 18 -4.62 21.21 0.89
CA GLU A 18 -5.15 22.31 1.73
C GLU A 18 -6.36 21.88 2.58
N ILE A 19 -7.17 20.91 2.10
CA ILE A 19 -8.28 20.34 2.88
C ILE A 19 -7.77 19.49 4.07
N TYR A 20 -6.60 18.85 3.97
CA TYR A 20 -6.06 18.02 5.05
C TYR A 20 -5.49 18.84 6.23
N GLU A 21 -4.92 20.02 6.00
CA GLU A 21 -4.30 20.83 7.06
C GLU A 21 -5.30 21.70 7.84
N THR A 22 -6.48 21.98 7.28
CA THR A 22 -7.48 22.86 7.92
C THR A 22 -8.50 22.10 8.78
N PHE A 23 -8.42 20.76 8.86
CA PHE A 23 -9.51 19.91 9.35
C PHE A 23 -9.41 19.51 10.83
N ASP A 24 -8.21 19.46 11.40
CA ASP A 24 -8.04 19.01 12.79
C ASP A 24 -8.56 20.04 13.82
N ASP A 25 -8.59 21.34 13.48
CA ASP A 25 -8.98 22.40 14.42
C ASP A 25 -10.51 22.65 14.50
N ASP A 26 -11.29 22.27 13.48
CA ASP A 26 -12.73 22.63 13.38
C ASP A 26 -13.70 21.54 13.87
N ILE A 27 -13.25 20.29 14.09
CA ILE A 27 -14.11 19.19 14.60
C ILE A 27 -14.30 19.23 16.13
N GLU A 28 -13.38 19.85 16.88
CA GLU A 28 -13.41 19.83 18.35
C GLU A 28 -14.57 20.61 19.00
N ASN A 29 -15.39 21.35 18.24
CA ASN A 29 -16.46 22.21 18.78
C ASN A 29 -17.90 21.78 18.42
N LEU A 30 -18.12 20.57 17.88
CA LEU A 30 -19.46 20.05 17.61
C LEU A 30 -20.10 19.45 18.87
N GLN A 31 -21.39 19.73 19.11
CA GLN A 31 -22.16 19.17 20.23
C GLN A 31 -22.21 17.63 20.15
N GLU A 32 -21.36 16.95 20.92
CA GLU A 32 -21.30 15.49 21.01
C GLU A 32 -22.56 14.92 21.69
N ASP A 33 -23.43 14.29 20.92
CA ASP A 33 -24.53 13.50 21.47
C ASP A 33 -24.05 12.06 21.70
N LYS A 34 -23.81 11.73 22.98
CA LYS A 34 -23.75 10.36 23.55
C LYS A 34 -22.80 9.37 22.84
N LYS A 35 -21.69 9.06 23.51
CA LYS A 35 -20.79 7.95 23.15
C LYS A 35 -21.49 6.60 23.26
N LEU A 36 -21.32 5.75 22.25
CA LEU A 36 -21.88 4.40 22.20
C LEU A 36 -20.95 3.37 22.84
N PRO A 37 -21.51 2.31 23.47
CA PRO A 37 -20.70 1.19 23.94
C PRO A 37 -20.01 0.50 22.76
N HIS A 38 -18.79 0.03 22.99
CA HIS A 38 -18.06 -0.76 22.00
C HIS A 38 -18.82 -2.07 21.76
N LEU A 39 -19.28 -2.32 20.52
CA LEU A 39 -19.85 -3.63 20.13
C LEU A 39 -18.82 -4.76 20.17
N PHE A 40 -17.56 -4.38 20.09
CA PHE A 40 -16.42 -5.27 20.11
C PHE A 40 -15.58 -4.83 21.30
N GLU A 41 -15.65 -5.58 22.41
CA GLU A 41 -14.68 -5.42 23.48
C GLU A 41 -13.30 -5.57 22.86
N GLU A 42 -12.48 -4.51 22.92
CA GLU A 42 -11.04 -4.70 22.79
C GLU A 42 -10.68 -5.71 23.87
N ALA A 43 -10.19 -6.87 23.47
CA ALA A 43 -9.55 -7.76 24.41
C ALA A 43 -8.47 -6.92 25.10
N ALA A 44 -8.67 -6.61 26.38
CA ALA A 44 -7.75 -5.85 27.24
C ALA A 44 -6.47 -6.65 27.54
N GLN A 45 -5.90 -7.29 26.51
CA GLN A 45 -4.68 -8.08 26.50
C GLN A 45 -3.75 -7.54 25.41
N ALA A 46 -3.11 -6.41 25.67
CA ALA A 46 -1.79 -6.16 25.12
C ALA A 46 -0.90 -5.77 26.30
N PRO A 47 -0.01 -6.67 26.77
CA PRO A 47 1.14 -7.06 25.97
C PRO A 47 1.55 -8.55 26.15
N PRO A 48 1.42 -9.35 25.08
CA PRO A 48 2.56 -10.17 24.66
C PRO A 48 3.03 -9.85 23.23
N LYS A 49 2.09 -9.51 22.34
CA LYS A 49 2.37 -9.25 20.91
C LYS A 49 3.23 -8.00 20.70
N GLU A 50 2.80 -6.85 21.24
CA GLU A 50 3.47 -5.57 20.99
C GLU A 50 4.90 -5.56 21.53
N MET A 51 5.10 -6.06 22.75
CA MET A 51 6.44 -6.22 23.33
C MET A 51 7.32 -7.15 22.50
N PHE A 52 6.78 -8.29 22.05
CA PHE A 52 7.50 -9.21 21.18
C PHE A 52 7.92 -8.55 19.86
N LEU A 53 6.98 -7.87 19.17
CA LEU A 53 7.27 -7.18 17.90
C LEU A 53 8.31 -6.07 18.09
N GLN A 54 8.19 -5.26 19.14
CA GLN A 54 9.15 -4.22 19.45
C GLN A 54 10.56 -4.78 19.70
N GLN A 55 10.66 -5.87 20.45
CA GLN A 55 11.94 -6.54 20.68
C GLN A 55 12.52 -7.11 19.38
N LEU A 56 11.69 -7.78 18.57
CA LEU A 56 12.06 -8.31 17.27
C LEU A 56 12.62 -7.21 16.36
N TYR A 57 11.90 -6.10 16.22
CA TYR A 57 12.32 -4.96 15.39
C TYR A 57 13.63 -4.35 15.89
N THR A 58 13.78 -4.19 17.20
CA THR A 58 14.99 -3.62 17.81
C THR A 58 16.21 -4.52 17.54
N ASN A 59 16.07 -5.83 17.75
CA ASN A 59 17.14 -6.80 17.52
C ASN A 59 17.58 -6.80 16.05
N ILE A 60 16.62 -6.89 15.12
CA ILE A 60 16.91 -6.94 13.69
C ILE A 60 17.50 -5.61 13.20
N THR A 61 16.98 -4.47 13.66
CA THR A 61 17.54 -3.14 13.30
C THR A 61 19.00 -3.06 13.74
N SER A 62 19.30 -3.38 15.00
CA SER A 62 20.68 -3.41 15.51
C SER A 62 21.58 -4.33 14.68
N TYR A 63 21.08 -5.50 14.30
CA TYR A 63 21.81 -6.45 13.47
C TYR A 63 22.13 -5.88 12.07
N THR A 64 21.15 -5.27 11.40
CA THR A 64 21.35 -4.67 10.07
C THR A 64 22.33 -3.49 10.11
N GLU A 65 22.32 -2.70 11.19
CA GLU A 65 23.28 -1.61 11.41
C GLU A 65 24.70 -2.13 11.64
N GLN A 66 24.85 -3.19 12.44
CA GLN A 66 26.14 -3.84 12.66
C GLN A 66 26.70 -4.39 11.35
N PHE A 67 25.89 -5.09 10.55
CA PHE A 67 26.32 -5.58 9.25
C PHE A 67 26.75 -4.44 8.32
N ALA A 68 26.00 -3.32 8.28
CA ALA A 68 26.36 -2.17 7.45
C ALA A 68 27.73 -1.57 7.83
N ASN A 69 28.09 -1.59 9.11
CA ASN A 69 29.42 -1.17 9.58
C ASN A 69 30.50 -2.20 9.19
N SER A 70 30.27 -3.49 9.47
CA SER A 70 31.17 -4.57 9.07
C SER A 70 31.44 -4.59 7.56
N LEU A 71 30.42 -4.29 6.74
CA LEU A 71 30.54 -4.24 5.29
C LEU A 71 31.53 -3.18 4.81
N LYS A 72 31.59 -2.01 5.48
CA LYS A 72 32.58 -0.97 5.16
C LYS A 72 33.99 -1.46 5.44
N GLU A 73 34.19 -2.17 6.55
CA GLU A 73 35.47 -2.76 6.90
C GLU A 73 35.88 -3.86 5.90
N TYR A 74 34.94 -4.70 5.46
CA TYR A 74 35.19 -5.71 4.42
C TYR A 74 35.56 -5.08 3.09
N GLN A 75 34.87 -4.04 2.66
CA GLN A 75 35.21 -3.32 1.44
C GLN A 75 36.61 -2.71 1.54
N ALA A 76 37.00 -2.14 2.68
CA ALA A 76 38.35 -1.62 2.89
C ALA A 76 39.41 -2.74 2.85
N ALA A 77 39.16 -3.87 3.52
CA ALA A 77 40.07 -5.02 3.50
C ALA A 77 40.27 -5.58 2.08
N ILE A 78 39.17 -5.72 1.33
CA ILE A 78 39.18 -6.18 -0.06
C ILE A 78 39.99 -5.23 -0.95
N GLN A 79 39.84 -3.92 -0.77
CA GLN A 79 40.61 -2.92 -1.52
C GLN A 79 42.11 -3.02 -1.24
N VAL A 80 42.51 -3.23 0.02
CA VAL A 80 43.93 -3.42 0.39
C VAL A 80 44.50 -4.66 -0.30
N ILE A 81 43.78 -5.80 -0.23
CA ILE A 81 44.19 -7.05 -0.89
C ILE A 81 44.36 -6.83 -2.41
N GLN A 82 43.43 -6.12 -3.03
CA GLN A 82 43.46 -5.84 -4.47
C GLN A 82 44.58 -4.87 -4.88
N SER A 83 44.90 -3.86 -4.06
CA SER A 83 45.95 -2.88 -4.38
C SER A 83 47.36 -3.49 -4.40
N ASN A 84 47.57 -4.55 -3.61
CA ASN A 84 48.85 -5.25 -3.48
C ASN A 84 48.78 -6.67 -4.06
N PHE A 85 47.97 -6.85 -5.12
CA PHE A 85 47.62 -8.15 -5.69
C PHE A 85 48.83 -9.03 -6.01
N SER A 86 49.89 -8.45 -6.59
CA SER A 86 51.13 -9.16 -6.91
C SER A 86 51.98 -9.53 -5.70
N HIS A 87 51.85 -8.81 -4.57
CA HIS A 87 52.59 -9.09 -3.34
C HIS A 87 51.86 -10.09 -2.43
N HIS A 88 50.52 -10.08 -2.43
CA HIS A 88 49.72 -10.96 -1.58
C HIS A 88 49.42 -12.33 -2.17
N GLN A 89 49.87 -12.63 -3.39
CA GLN A 89 49.56 -13.89 -4.07
C GLN A 89 49.92 -15.15 -3.25
N THR A 90 50.95 -15.07 -2.39
CA THR A 90 51.41 -16.16 -1.52
C THR A 90 50.62 -16.29 -0.21
N ASN A 91 50.05 -15.19 0.30
CA ASN A 91 49.32 -15.14 1.60
C ASN A 91 47.83 -14.83 1.42
N GLN A 92 47.32 -14.88 0.19
CA GLN A 92 45.97 -14.44 -0.15
C GLN A 92 44.90 -15.27 0.58
N THR A 93 45.16 -16.57 0.76
CA THR A 93 44.28 -17.49 1.48
C THR A 93 44.12 -17.08 2.95
N GLU A 94 45.20 -16.69 3.63
CA GLU A 94 45.17 -16.28 5.04
C GLU A 94 44.40 -14.97 5.24
N LEU A 95 44.43 -14.07 4.26
CA LEU A 95 43.70 -12.80 4.29
C LEU A 95 42.21 -12.95 3.95
N VAL A 96 41.87 -13.87 3.03
CA VAL A 96 40.50 -14.04 2.53
C VAL A 96 39.66 -14.97 3.41
N GLN A 97 40.24 -16.05 3.97
CA GLN A 97 39.50 -17.03 4.77
C GLN A 97 38.71 -16.43 5.94
N PRO A 98 39.27 -15.50 6.75
CA PRO A 98 38.52 -14.90 7.86
C PRO A 98 37.28 -14.13 7.38
N LEU A 99 37.40 -13.42 6.25
CA LEU A 99 36.29 -12.69 5.63
C LEU A 99 35.19 -13.65 5.16
N GLN A 100 35.56 -14.76 4.52
CA GLN A 100 34.61 -15.78 4.10
C GLN A 100 33.87 -16.41 5.29
N LEU A 101 34.59 -16.75 6.36
CA LEU A 101 33.98 -17.33 7.56
C LEU A 101 33.00 -16.36 8.22
N GLN A 102 33.34 -15.07 8.25
CA GLN A 102 32.46 -14.08 8.83
C GLN A 102 31.20 -13.86 7.98
N PHE A 103 31.34 -13.81 6.65
CA PHE A 103 30.18 -13.76 5.75
C PHE A 103 29.25 -14.97 5.89
N LEU A 104 29.78 -16.16 6.20
CA LEU A 104 28.94 -17.34 6.47
C LEU A 104 28.12 -17.16 7.76
N LYS A 105 28.69 -16.60 8.83
CA LYS A 105 27.97 -16.31 10.07
C LYS A 105 26.91 -15.22 9.86
N ASP A 106 27.26 -14.18 9.09
CA ASP A 106 26.33 -13.12 8.75
C ASP A 106 25.17 -13.68 7.91
N MET A 107 25.45 -14.61 7.00
CA MET A 107 24.41 -15.29 6.22
C MET A 107 23.41 -16.04 7.10
N GLU A 108 23.91 -16.89 8.00
CA GLU A 108 23.08 -17.67 8.93
C GLU A 108 22.21 -16.76 9.81
N THR A 109 22.80 -15.68 10.35
CA THR A 109 22.07 -14.70 11.16
C THR A 109 20.99 -13.98 10.35
N THR A 110 21.29 -13.63 9.09
CA THR A 110 20.32 -13.00 8.16
C THR A 110 19.14 -13.94 7.89
N HIS A 111 19.40 -15.23 7.63
CA HIS A 111 18.35 -16.23 7.39
C HIS A 111 17.47 -16.44 8.61
N ASN A 112 18.06 -16.50 9.80
CA ASN A 112 17.31 -16.63 11.06
C ASN A 112 16.40 -15.41 11.28
N ALA A 113 16.93 -14.19 11.10
CA ALA A 113 16.15 -12.96 11.24
C ALA A 113 15.00 -12.88 10.23
N LEU A 114 15.21 -13.28 8.97
CA LEU A 114 14.16 -13.36 7.96
C LEU A 114 13.07 -14.37 8.36
N THR A 115 13.47 -15.51 8.91
CA THR A 115 12.53 -16.55 9.37
C THR A 115 11.65 -16.02 10.51
N GLU A 116 12.23 -15.34 11.50
CA GLU A 116 11.49 -14.73 12.60
C GLU A 116 10.47 -13.68 12.11
N LEU A 117 10.85 -12.83 11.14
CA LEU A 117 9.92 -11.87 10.53
C LEU A 117 8.76 -12.58 9.82
N PHE A 118 9.05 -13.59 9.01
CA PHE A 118 8.02 -14.33 8.28
C PHE A 118 7.09 -15.09 9.22
N ASP A 119 7.61 -15.64 10.31
CA ASP A 119 6.77 -16.32 11.29
C ASP A 119 5.89 -15.33 12.05
N ALA A 120 6.40 -14.16 12.43
CA ALA A 120 5.58 -13.11 13.01
C ALA A 120 4.43 -12.66 12.07
N GLN A 121 4.68 -12.55 10.76
CA GLN A 121 3.63 -12.25 9.77
C GLN A 121 2.58 -13.35 9.64
N LYS A 122 2.94 -14.61 9.87
CA LYS A 122 2.03 -15.77 9.89
C LYS A 122 1.30 -15.92 11.23
N THR A 123 1.76 -15.26 12.29
CA THR A 123 1.16 -15.36 13.62
C THR A 123 0.22 -14.20 13.94
N TYR A 124 0.52 -12.98 13.46
CA TYR A 124 -0.19 -11.78 13.89
C TYR A 124 -0.80 -11.00 12.73
N ILE A 125 -2.00 -10.46 12.96
CA ILE A 125 -2.53 -9.34 12.17
C ILE A 125 -1.85 -8.07 12.68
N LEU A 126 -1.22 -7.32 11.77
CA LEU A 126 -0.32 -6.21 12.06
C LEU A 126 -1.00 -4.86 11.85
N THR A 127 -0.55 -3.85 12.60
CA THR A 127 -0.94 -2.46 12.33
C THR A 127 -0.26 -1.96 11.05
N PRO A 128 -0.74 -0.88 10.41
CA PRO A 128 -0.06 -0.33 9.23
C PRO A 128 1.42 0.01 9.47
N LEU A 129 1.75 0.56 10.65
CA LEU A 129 3.12 0.88 11.04
C LEU A 129 3.99 -0.38 11.19
N ASP A 130 3.45 -1.43 11.81
CA ASP A 130 4.14 -2.72 11.91
C ASP A 130 4.37 -3.35 10.53
N ILE A 131 3.40 -3.25 9.63
CA ILE A 131 3.54 -3.71 8.23
C ILE A 131 4.67 -2.95 7.55
N HIS A 132 4.70 -1.62 7.65
CA HIS A 132 5.77 -0.79 7.11
C HIS A 132 7.14 -1.23 7.64
N LYS A 133 7.27 -1.36 8.96
CA LYS A 133 8.54 -1.73 9.58
C LYS A 133 8.99 -3.12 9.17
N MET A 134 8.07 -4.09 9.08
CA MET A 134 8.41 -5.42 8.60
C MET A 134 8.86 -5.43 7.14
N GLN A 135 8.25 -4.62 6.27
CA GLN A 135 8.67 -4.51 4.87
C GLN A 135 10.06 -3.87 4.73
N GLU A 136 10.33 -2.82 5.51
CA GLU A 136 11.64 -2.17 5.60
C GLU A 136 12.73 -3.18 6.02
N LEU A 137 12.49 -3.90 7.12
CA LEU A 137 13.43 -4.90 7.65
C LEU A 137 13.60 -6.11 6.71
N THR A 138 12.51 -6.60 6.10
CA THR A 138 12.57 -7.68 5.10
C THR A 138 13.42 -7.25 3.89
N THR A 139 13.27 -6.01 3.45
CA THR A 139 14.07 -5.46 2.35
C THR A 139 15.53 -5.32 2.73
N ALA A 140 15.82 -4.81 3.92
CA ALA A 140 17.18 -4.67 4.43
C ALA A 140 17.89 -6.04 4.52
N LEU A 141 17.26 -7.03 5.15
CA LEU A 141 17.82 -8.39 5.29
C LEU A 141 17.97 -9.11 3.95
N THR A 142 17.00 -8.97 3.03
CA THR A 142 17.11 -9.56 1.69
C THR A 142 18.27 -8.94 0.90
N ASN A 143 18.41 -7.62 0.95
CA ASN A 143 19.54 -6.93 0.34
C ASN A 143 20.88 -7.32 0.97
N GLN A 144 20.90 -7.57 2.28
CA GLN A 144 22.06 -8.08 2.99
C GLN A 144 22.44 -9.49 2.51
N GLU A 145 21.49 -10.43 2.42
CA GLU A 145 21.74 -11.77 1.86
C GLU A 145 22.35 -11.69 0.46
N ILE A 146 21.75 -10.89 -0.44
CA ILE A 146 22.25 -10.71 -1.81
C ILE A 146 23.66 -10.12 -1.81
N THR A 147 23.93 -9.17 -0.90
CA THR A 147 25.24 -8.53 -0.74
C THR A 147 26.29 -9.53 -0.27
N ILE A 148 25.96 -10.37 0.72
CA ILE A 148 26.86 -11.41 1.24
C ILE A 148 27.20 -12.40 0.13
N GLN A 149 26.21 -12.89 -0.61
CA GLN A 149 26.43 -13.81 -1.75
C GLN A 149 27.33 -13.18 -2.83
N PHE A 150 27.13 -11.89 -3.11
CA PHE A 150 27.96 -11.14 -4.05
C PHE A 150 29.42 -11.07 -3.57
N PHE A 151 29.68 -10.66 -2.33
CA PHE A 151 31.04 -10.57 -1.82
C PHE A 151 31.72 -11.93 -1.64
N GLN A 152 30.99 -12.98 -1.26
CA GLN A 152 31.54 -14.35 -1.24
C GLN A 152 32.00 -14.81 -2.63
N SER A 153 31.24 -14.44 -3.67
CA SER A 153 31.62 -14.74 -5.07
C SER A 153 32.90 -13.97 -5.46
N GLU A 154 32.98 -12.67 -5.12
CA GLU A 154 34.17 -11.85 -5.39
C GLU A 154 35.42 -12.36 -4.64
N LEU A 155 35.29 -12.76 -3.37
CA LEU A 155 36.38 -13.35 -2.60
C LEU A 155 36.87 -14.67 -3.21
N SER A 156 35.95 -15.46 -3.78
CA SER A 156 36.32 -16.70 -4.49
C SER A 156 37.09 -16.42 -5.77
N GLU A 157 36.75 -15.35 -6.49
CA GLU A 157 37.50 -14.90 -7.67
C GLU A 157 38.91 -14.38 -7.30
N LEU A 158 39.04 -13.67 -6.18
CA LEU A 158 40.36 -13.29 -5.66
C LEU A 158 41.24 -14.50 -5.44
N LEU A 159 40.74 -15.54 -4.75
CA LEU A 159 41.50 -16.77 -4.51
C LEU A 159 41.91 -17.50 -5.79
N ARG A 160 41.17 -17.32 -6.89
CA ARG A 160 41.51 -17.83 -8.23
C ARG A 160 42.53 -16.96 -8.97
N GLY A 161 42.93 -15.84 -8.38
CA GLY A 161 43.87 -14.89 -8.99
C GLY A 161 43.21 -13.95 -10.01
N ASN A 162 41.88 -13.78 -9.97
CA ASN A 162 41.18 -12.86 -10.84
C ASN A 162 41.00 -11.48 -10.18
N PRO A 163 41.21 -10.37 -10.92
CA PRO A 163 40.98 -9.04 -10.38
C PRO A 163 39.49 -8.75 -10.21
N LEU A 164 39.13 -8.11 -9.10
CA LEU A 164 37.74 -7.75 -8.80
C LEU A 164 37.21 -6.68 -9.75
N LYS A 165 36.02 -6.93 -10.28
CA LYS A 165 35.28 -6.01 -11.17
C LYS A 165 33.79 -5.98 -10.86
N GLY A 166 33.36 -6.62 -9.77
CA GLY A 166 31.96 -6.82 -9.43
C GLY A 166 31.21 -5.52 -9.16
N ARG A 167 30.00 -5.46 -9.70
CA ARG A 167 29.00 -4.42 -9.43
C ARG A 167 27.65 -5.11 -9.28
N LEU A 168 26.88 -4.61 -8.33
CA LEU A 168 25.57 -5.14 -7.96
C LEU A 168 24.63 -3.96 -7.77
N LEU A 169 23.43 -4.04 -8.35
CA LEU A 169 22.34 -3.12 -8.05
C LEU A 169 21.36 -3.79 -7.10
N LEU A 170 21.05 -3.10 -6.00
CA LEU A 170 20.06 -3.48 -5.02
C LEU A 170 18.88 -2.52 -5.07
N ILE A 171 17.67 -3.04 -4.89
CA ILE A 171 16.47 -2.22 -4.74
C ILE A 171 16.30 -1.97 -3.25
N LYS A 172 16.54 -0.73 -2.82
CA LYS A 172 16.43 -0.32 -1.41
C LYS A 172 15.01 0.10 -1.04
N GLU A 173 14.30 0.68 -2.00
CA GLU A 173 12.91 1.12 -1.83
C GLU A 173 12.15 0.88 -3.13
N GLN A 174 10.96 0.30 -3.01
CA GLN A 174 10.01 0.09 -4.09
C GLN A 174 8.58 0.06 -3.52
N PRO A 175 7.58 0.48 -4.30
CA PRO A 175 6.18 0.34 -3.90
C PRO A 175 5.73 -1.11 -3.90
N ALA A 176 4.65 -1.36 -3.16
CA ALA A 176 3.85 -2.58 -3.30
C ALA A 176 3.28 -2.71 -4.73
N PRO A 177 2.87 -3.92 -5.14
CA PRO A 177 2.26 -4.12 -6.45
C PRO A 177 1.04 -3.23 -6.65
N HIS A 178 1.00 -2.48 -7.76
CA HIS A 178 -0.03 -1.47 -7.97
C HIS A 178 -0.37 -1.27 -9.45
N VAL A 179 -1.57 -0.76 -9.68
CA VAL A 179 -2.04 -0.40 -11.02
C VAL A 179 -1.49 0.96 -11.43
N VAL A 180 -0.89 1.03 -12.61
CA VAL A 180 -0.37 2.27 -13.21
C VAL A 180 -1.28 2.69 -14.37
N PHE A 181 -1.61 3.98 -14.46
CA PHE A 181 -2.30 4.51 -15.63
C PHE A 181 -1.29 4.88 -16.72
N LYS A 182 -1.55 4.41 -17.94
CA LYS A 182 -0.73 4.73 -19.12
C LYS A 182 -0.52 6.25 -19.21
N SER A 183 0.74 6.64 -19.40
CA SER A 183 1.20 8.03 -19.55
C SER A 183 0.98 8.95 -18.34
N LYS A 184 0.43 8.45 -17.23
CA LYS A 184 0.43 9.15 -15.94
C LYS A 184 1.74 8.87 -15.20
N MET A 185 2.07 9.75 -14.25
CA MET A 185 3.25 9.57 -13.39
C MET A 185 3.01 8.42 -12.43
N ILE A 186 4.04 7.58 -12.25
CA ILE A 186 4.12 6.69 -11.10
C ILE A 186 4.37 7.60 -9.90
N GLU A 187 3.44 7.59 -8.95
CA GLU A 187 3.46 8.43 -7.74
C GLU A 187 4.61 8.00 -6.81
N ASP A 188 4.83 6.69 -6.70
CA ASP A 188 5.86 6.12 -5.86
C ASP A 188 7.27 6.28 -6.44
N ARG A 189 8.25 6.38 -5.53
CA ARG A 189 9.66 6.41 -5.89
C ARG A 189 10.29 5.01 -5.83
N TYR A 190 11.37 4.84 -6.58
CA TYR A 190 12.26 3.69 -6.48
C TYR A 190 13.66 4.17 -6.10
N VAL A 191 14.27 3.53 -5.11
CA VAL A 191 15.64 3.85 -4.67
C VAL A 191 16.54 2.66 -4.97
N ILE A 192 17.51 2.87 -5.85
CA ILE A 192 18.46 1.85 -6.28
C ILE A 192 19.81 2.15 -5.65
N GLN A 193 20.42 1.15 -5.00
CA GLN A 193 21.75 1.23 -4.38
C GLN A 193 22.75 0.45 -5.21
N LEU A 194 23.85 1.09 -5.60
CA LEU A 194 25.01 0.43 -6.18
C LEU A 194 25.94 -0.07 -5.08
N VAL A 195 26.24 -1.36 -5.14
CA VAL A 195 27.26 -2.05 -4.34
C VAL A 195 28.37 -2.51 -5.28
N THR A 196 29.63 -2.30 -4.88
CA THR A 196 30.78 -2.68 -5.71
C THR A 196 31.97 -3.06 -4.84
N SER A 197 32.80 -3.95 -5.36
CA SER A 197 34.13 -4.27 -4.83
C SER A 197 35.21 -3.31 -5.33
N LEU A 198 34.89 -2.41 -6.27
CA LEU A 198 35.87 -1.51 -6.86
C LEU A 198 36.25 -0.35 -5.91
N PRO A 199 37.53 0.09 -5.93
CA PRO A 199 37.96 1.31 -5.26
C PRO A 199 37.21 2.56 -5.74
N ASP A 200 36.91 3.48 -4.82
CA ASP A 200 36.16 4.71 -5.13
C ASP A 200 36.86 5.59 -6.17
N ALA A 201 38.20 5.60 -6.21
CA ALA A 201 38.97 6.32 -7.24
C ALA A 201 38.69 5.81 -8.68
N LEU A 202 38.47 4.51 -8.84
CA LEU A 202 38.11 3.90 -10.13
C LEU A 202 36.63 4.12 -10.47
N MET A 203 35.77 4.28 -9.47
CA MET A 203 34.39 4.69 -9.68
C MET A 203 34.26 6.18 -10.05
N GLN A 204 35.04 7.06 -9.40
CA GLN A 204 35.05 8.50 -9.67
C GLN A 204 35.64 8.87 -11.04
N SER A 205 36.51 8.05 -11.60
CA SER A 205 36.94 8.22 -13.00
C SER A 205 35.83 7.84 -14.00
N GLN A 206 34.83 7.07 -13.56
CA GLN A 206 33.62 6.72 -14.32
C GLN A 206 32.46 7.69 -14.02
N LYS A 207 32.69 9.01 -14.15
CA LYS A 207 31.72 10.12 -13.90
C LYS A 207 30.40 10.07 -14.68
N ASP A 208 30.20 9.01 -15.46
CA ASP A 208 29.19 8.94 -16.51
C ASP A 208 28.43 7.60 -16.48
N THR A 209 28.35 7.01 -15.29
CA THR A 209 27.49 5.86 -15.08
C THR A 209 26.10 6.33 -14.68
N LYS A 210 25.10 5.81 -15.39
CA LYS A 210 23.68 6.09 -15.16
C LYS A 210 22.96 4.78 -14.97
N ILE A 211 21.97 4.77 -14.09
CA ILE A 211 21.04 3.66 -13.99
C ILE A 211 19.87 3.94 -14.94
N VAL A 212 19.49 2.92 -15.70
CA VAL A 212 18.38 2.98 -16.65
C VAL A 212 17.33 1.96 -16.24
N ALA A 213 16.10 2.43 -16.05
CA ALA A 213 14.93 1.60 -15.81
C ALA A 213 14.29 1.17 -17.13
N SER A 214 13.81 -0.07 -17.17
CA SER A 214 13.09 -0.67 -18.31
C SER A 214 11.90 -1.46 -17.79
N VAL A 215 10.85 -1.63 -18.60
CA VAL A 215 9.66 -2.41 -18.22
C VAL A 215 9.77 -3.81 -18.84
N TYR A 216 9.61 -4.83 -18.02
CA TYR A 216 9.70 -6.24 -18.38
C TYR A 216 8.35 -6.92 -18.17
N SER A 217 8.02 -7.90 -19.01
CA SER A 217 6.88 -8.79 -18.81
C SER A 217 7.13 -9.76 -17.66
N GLU A 218 6.08 -10.45 -17.22
CA GLU A 218 6.18 -11.60 -16.30
C GLU A 218 7.19 -12.66 -16.77
N ASP A 219 7.23 -12.96 -18.08
CA ASP A 219 8.21 -13.89 -18.68
C ASP A 219 9.65 -13.33 -18.77
N ASN A 220 9.97 -12.25 -18.05
CA ASN A 220 11.28 -11.58 -18.06
C ASN A 220 11.76 -11.11 -19.44
N ASN A 221 10.82 -10.75 -20.33
CA ASN A 221 11.14 -10.16 -21.63
C ASN A 221 10.93 -8.64 -21.58
N PRO A 222 11.88 -7.83 -22.09
CA PRO A 222 11.70 -6.39 -22.17
C PRO A 222 10.52 -6.06 -23.08
N LEU A 223 9.61 -5.21 -22.61
CA LEU A 223 8.50 -4.75 -23.44
C LEU A 223 9.04 -3.89 -24.59
N LYS A 224 8.50 -4.13 -25.80
CA LYS A 224 8.94 -3.46 -27.02
C LYS A 224 7.95 -2.37 -27.42
N GLY A 225 8.48 -1.22 -27.84
CA GLY A 225 7.69 -0.08 -28.32
C GLY A 225 8.60 1.10 -28.63
N LYS A 226 8.08 2.09 -29.38
CA LYS A 226 8.85 3.30 -29.74
C LYS A 226 9.30 4.08 -28.49
N THR A 227 8.40 4.22 -27.52
CA THR A 227 8.69 4.78 -26.20
C THR A 227 7.88 3.97 -25.20
N VAL A 228 8.57 3.24 -24.32
CA VAL A 228 7.94 2.36 -23.32
C VAL A 228 7.88 3.05 -21.96
N LEU A 229 8.97 3.70 -21.56
CA LEU A 229 9.13 4.39 -20.29
C LEU A 229 9.83 5.72 -20.53
N THR A 230 9.35 6.79 -19.91
CA THR A 230 10.01 8.11 -19.89
C THR A 230 10.46 8.47 -18.48
N ASN A 231 11.42 9.39 -18.35
CA ASN A 231 12.11 9.72 -17.09
C ASN A 231 12.79 8.49 -16.46
N ASN A 232 13.32 7.62 -17.30
CA ASN A 232 13.80 6.29 -16.92
C ASN A 232 15.33 6.22 -16.75
N SER A 233 16.02 7.34 -16.63
CA SER A 233 17.47 7.36 -16.48
C SER A 233 17.91 8.38 -15.45
N VAL A 234 18.70 7.93 -14.47
CA VAL A 234 19.18 8.73 -13.34
C VAL A 234 20.67 8.48 -13.17
N ASN A 235 21.45 9.54 -12.93
CA ASN A 235 22.88 9.42 -12.65
C ASN A 235 23.09 8.92 -11.21
N VAL A 236 24.14 8.12 -11.01
CA VAL A 236 24.50 7.65 -9.68
C VAL A 236 25.08 8.80 -8.86
N THR A 237 24.52 9.04 -7.68
CA THR A 237 24.95 10.07 -6.73
C THR A 237 26.21 9.63 -5.96
N SER A 238 26.82 10.56 -5.20
CA SER A 238 28.06 10.30 -4.45
C SER A 238 27.94 9.20 -3.38
N ASP A 239 26.73 9.01 -2.85
CA ASP A 239 26.36 7.93 -1.92
C ASP A 239 26.02 6.61 -2.64
N LYS A 240 26.35 6.51 -3.93
CA LYS A 240 26.14 5.32 -4.78
C LYS A 240 24.65 4.97 -4.93
N GLN A 241 23.75 5.95 -4.88
CA GLN A 241 22.32 5.77 -5.06
C GLN A 241 21.81 6.33 -6.39
N ALA A 242 20.64 5.87 -6.83
CA ALA A 242 19.86 6.51 -7.87
C ALA A 242 18.38 6.48 -7.47
N ILE A 243 17.75 7.65 -7.44
CA ILE A 243 16.35 7.82 -7.04
C ILE A 243 15.53 8.08 -8.29
N PHE A 244 14.58 7.19 -8.58
CA PHE A 244 13.63 7.34 -9.68
C PHE A 244 12.30 7.84 -9.13
N GLN A 245 11.83 8.98 -9.63
CA GLN A 245 10.53 9.54 -9.31
C GLN A 245 9.94 10.16 -10.59
N GLY A 246 8.61 10.10 -10.76
CA GLY A 246 7.93 10.69 -11.92
C GLY A 246 8.18 9.94 -13.24
N MET A 247 8.50 8.64 -13.17
CA MET A 247 8.51 7.76 -14.34
C MET A 247 7.10 7.66 -14.94
N LYS A 248 7.00 7.51 -16.27
CA LYS A 248 5.70 7.31 -16.95
C LYS A 248 5.78 6.14 -17.91
N VAL A 249 4.96 5.11 -17.68
CA VAL A 249 4.85 3.98 -18.61
C VAL A 249 3.91 4.37 -19.75
N GLN A 250 4.44 4.38 -20.97
CA GLN A 250 3.77 4.93 -22.16
C GLN A 250 2.95 3.89 -22.93
N ILE A 251 3.01 2.63 -22.53
CA ILE A 251 2.29 1.51 -23.17
C ILE A 251 1.43 0.78 -22.15
N SER A 252 0.32 0.20 -22.61
CA SER A 252 -0.47 -0.71 -21.78
C SER A 252 0.18 -2.08 -21.73
N THR A 253 0.08 -2.76 -20.59
CA THR A 253 0.46 -4.17 -20.45
C THR A 253 -0.67 -5.13 -20.86
N ARG A 254 -1.80 -4.61 -21.34
CA ARG A 254 -2.97 -5.41 -21.77
C ARG A 254 -3.44 -6.40 -20.69
N MET A 255 -3.50 -5.94 -19.44
CA MET A 255 -3.89 -6.74 -18.27
C MET A 255 -2.94 -7.88 -17.90
N SER A 256 -1.70 -7.86 -18.42
CA SER A 256 -0.60 -8.73 -18.00
C SER A 256 0.26 -8.05 -16.93
N LEU A 257 0.87 -8.88 -16.08
CA LEU A 257 1.84 -8.45 -15.09
C LEU A 257 3.13 -7.98 -15.79
N ALA A 258 3.71 -6.92 -15.25
CA ALA A 258 4.99 -6.39 -15.66
C ALA A 258 5.76 -5.92 -14.43
N HIS A 259 7.07 -5.75 -14.54
CA HIS A 259 7.92 -5.19 -13.47
C HIS A 259 8.96 -4.24 -14.05
N LEU A 260 9.53 -3.42 -13.18
CA LEU A 260 10.66 -2.57 -13.52
C LEU A 260 11.98 -3.31 -13.32
N PHE A 261 12.88 -3.15 -14.27
CA PHE A 261 14.22 -3.72 -14.26
C PHE A 261 15.25 -2.61 -14.43
N PHE A 262 16.30 -2.62 -13.61
CA PHE A 262 17.28 -1.54 -13.56
C PHE A 262 18.65 -2.04 -14.00
N GLU A 263 19.29 -1.27 -14.88
CA GLU A 263 20.60 -1.55 -15.44
C GLU A 263 21.55 -0.39 -15.22
N LEU A 264 22.73 -0.65 -14.67
CA LEU A 264 23.83 0.31 -14.63
C LEU A 264 24.49 0.33 -16.01
N LYS A 265 24.55 1.48 -16.66
CA LYS A 265 25.16 1.66 -17.99
C LYS A 265 26.27 2.69 -17.96
N ASN A 266 27.31 2.44 -18.74
CA ASN A 266 28.38 3.42 -18.99
C ASN A 266 28.00 4.40 -20.14
N LYS A 267 28.91 5.33 -20.48
CA LYS A 267 28.75 6.26 -21.63
C LYS A 267 28.43 5.57 -22.95
N ALA A 268 29.02 4.39 -23.17
CA ALA A 268 28.82 3.59 -24.37
C ALA A 268 27.52 2.77 -24.35
N ASN A 269 26.66 2.98 -23.35
CA ASN A 269 25.43 2.22 -23.08
C ASN A 269 25.65 0.71 -22.89
N VAL A 270 26.85 0.29 -22.50
CA VAL A 270 27.13 -1.10 -22.11
C VAL A 270 26.64 -1.33 -20.69
N THR A 271 25.85 -2.38 -20.50
CA THR A 271 25.37 -2.80 -19.17
C THR A 271 26.53 -3.34 -18.34
N LEU A 272 26.73 -2.75 -17.17
CA LEU A 272 27.78 -3.08 -16.20
C LEU A 272 27.25 -3.91 -15.02
N ALA A 273 25.99 -3.73 -14.65
CA ALA A 273 25.30 -4.45 -13.59
C ALA A 273 23.78 -4.34 -13.80
N CYS A 274 23.04 -5.27 -13.21
CA CYS A 274 21.58 -5.22 -13.18
C CYS A 274 21.06 -5.60 -11.79
N THR A 275 19.80 -5.23 -11.54
CA THR A 275 19.06 -5.72 -10.38
C THR A 275 18.81 -7.23 -10.51
N ARG A 276 18.94 -7.97 -9.41
CA ARG A 276 18.54 -9.38 -9.36
C ARG A 276 17.04 -9.49 -9.12
N HIS A 277 16.40 -10.42 -9.83
CA HIS A 277 15.02 -10.78 -9.54
C HIS A 277 15.00 -11.65 -8.26
N ASP A 278 14.46 -11.12 -7.17
CA ASP A 278 14.18 -11.88 -5.96
C ASP A 278 12.65 -11.93 -5.77
N PRO A 279 12.04 -13.12 -5.62
CA PRO A 279 10.58 -13.24 -5.48
C PRO A 279 10.03 -12.52 -4.23
N ARG A 280 10.87 -12.21 -3.23
CA ARG A 280 10.49 -11.38 -2.06
C ARG A 280 10.29 -9.91 -2.43
N PHE A 281 10.91 -9.45 -3.52
CA PHE A 281 10.73 -8.12 -4.07
C PHE A 281 9.62 -8.10 -5.10
N ASN A 282 8.37 -8.20 -4.64
CA ASN A 282 7.24 -8.03 -5.53
C ASN A 282 6.88 -6.55 -5.66
N SER A 283 7.15 -5.96 -6.82
CA SER A 283 6.66 -4.63 -7.21
C SER A 283 6.03 -4.68 -8.60
N ASN A 284 5.32 -5.77 -8.88
CA ASN A 284 4.63 -5.92 -10.16
C ASN A 284 3.64 -4.78 -10.38
N ILE A 285 3.47 -4.41 -11.64
CA ILE A 285 2.54 -3.40 -12.09
C ILE A 285 1.67 -3.96 -13.21
N VAL A 286 0.45 -3.44 -13.31
CA VAL A 286 -0.40 -3.60 -14.49
C VAL A 286 -0.70 -2.20 -15.03
N VAL A 287 -0.41 -1.98 -16.31
CA VAL A 287 -0.58 -0.67 -16.95
C VAL A 287 -1.89 -0.63 -17.72
N ILE A 288 -2.86 0.10 -17.15
CA ILE A 288 -4.22 0.25 -17.68
C ILE A 288 -4.38 1.53 -18.50
N THR A 289 -5.39 1.53 -19.37
CA THR A 289 -5.77 2.70 -20.19
C THR A 289 -7.04 3.39 -19.71
N ASN A 290 -7.87 2.71 -18.92
CA ASN A 290 -9.14 3.21 -18.43
C ASN A 290 -9.42 2.68 -17.01
N GLU A 291 -10.09 3.48 -16.19
CA GLU A 291 -10.51 3.14 -14.83
C GLU A 291 -11.36 1.87 -14.77
N SER A 292 -12.13 1.54 -15.81
CA SER A 292 -12.93 0.32 -15.89
C SER A 292 -12.11 -0.96 -15.77
N GLN A 293 -10.81 -0.90 -16.11
CA GLN A 293 -9.88 -2.03 -16.03
C GLN A 293 -9.27 -2.19 -14.62
N TRP A 294 -9.38 -1.17 -13.77
CA TRP A 294 -8.66 -1.10 -12.50
C TRP A 294 -9.00 -2.27 -11.57
N CYS A 295 -10.29 -2.63 -11.47
CA CYS A 295 -10.75 -3.70 -10.57
C CYS A 295 -10.10 -5.05 -10.89
N GLU A 296 -10.07 -5.43 -12.18
CA GLU A 296 -9.46 -6.69 -12.62
C GLU A 296 -7.94 -6.63 -12.48
N ALA A 297 -7.33 -5.50 -12.86
CA ALA A 297 -5.89 -5.31 -12.79
C ALA A 297 -5.36 -5.41 -11.35
N GLN A 298 -6.04 -4.76 -10.41
CA GLN A 298 -5.69 -4.81 -8.99
C GLN A 298 -5.90 -6.21 -8.40
N GLY A 299 -6.96 -6.93 -8.82
CA GLY A 299 -7.19 -8.31 -8.39
C GLY A 299 -6.06 -9.25 -8.80
N LYS A 300 -5.56 -9.13 -10.03
CA LYS A 300 -4.39 -9.90 -10.51
C LYS A 300 -3.14 -9.63 -9.68
N LEU A 301 -2.88 -8.37 -9.36
CA LEU A 301 -1.74 -7.96 -8.53
C LEU A 301 -1.85 -8.52 -7.12
N ILE A 302 -3.03 -8.44 -6.49
CA ILE A 302 -3.27 -8.98 -5.14
C ILE A 302 -3.08 -10.49 -5.11
N VAL A 303 -3.64 -11.22 -6.08
CA VAL A 303 -3.49 -12.69 -6.13
C VAL A 303 -2.02 -13.07 -6.25
N GLN A 304 -1.27 -12.45 -7.17
CA GLN A 304 0.14 -12.77 -7.34
C GLN A 304 1.01 -12.36 -6.13
N ASP A 305 0.61 -11.32 -5.41
CA ASP A 305 1.32 -10.84 -4.21
C ASP A 305 1.06 -11.70 -2.98
N CYS A 306 -0.20 -12.07 -2.74
CA CYS A 306 -0.58 -12.95 -1.64
C CYS A 306 -0.16 -14.40 -1.88
N PHE A 307 -0.19 -14.86 -3.14
CA PHE A 307 0.05 -16.24 -3.55
C PHE A 307 1.14 -16.26 -4.64
N PRO A 308 2.41 -16.08 -4.28
CA PRO A 308 3.49 -16.29 -5.23
C PRO A 308 3.45 -17.74 -5.75
N ASN A 309 3.95 -17.97 -6.97
CA ASN A 309 3.87 -19.23 -7.77
C ASN A 309 4.26 -20.56 -7.08
N THR A 310 4.66 -20.51 -5.82
CA THR A 310 5.05 -21.63 -4.97
C THR A 310 3.99 -22.02 -3.93
N SER A 311 2.89 -21.27 -3.79
CA SER A 311 1.90 -21.48 -2.72
C SER A 311 0.46 -21.24 -3.16
N ASP A 312 -0.38 -22.27 -3.07
CA ASP A 312 -1.83 -22.17 -3.32
C ASP A 312 -2.62 -21.71 -2.08
N GLN A 313 -1.99 -21.70 -0.90
CA GLN A 313 -2.62 -21.33 0.36
C GLN A 313 -1.67 -20.63 1.35
N VAL A 314 -2.17 -19.61 2.04
CA VAL A 314 -1.41 -18.85 3.04
C VAL A 314 -2.18 -18.70 4.35
N PRO A 315 -1.52 -18.51 5.50
CA PRO A 315 -2.21 -18.21 6.75
C PRO A 315 -3.07 -16.95 6.65
N TRP A 316 -4.23 -16.95 7.32
CA TRP A 316 -5.16 -15.80 7.35
C TRP A 316 -4.49 -14.50 7.78
N THR A 317 -3.66 -14.55 8.82
CA THR A 317 -2.89 -13.41 9.35
C THR A 317 -2.01 -12.76 8.28
N ARG A 318 -1.25 -13.57 7.54
CA ARG A 318 -0.43 -13.10 6.42
C ARG A 318 -1.30 -12.50 5.31
N TYR A 319 -2.38 -13.17 4.93
CA TYR A 319 -3.32 -12.68 3.92
C TYR A 319 -3.97 -11.36 4.33
N ALA A 320 -4.41 -11.23 5.58
CA ALA A 320 -5.01 -10.03 6.14
C ALA A 320 -4.02 -8.85 6.11
N ASN A 321 -2.75 -9.08 6.44
CA ASN A 321 -1.69 -8.07 6.37
C ASN A 321 -1.47 -7.59 4.93
N ASP A 322 -1.47 -8.51 3.95
CA ASP A 322 -1.33 -8.16 2.54
C ASP A 322 -2.55 -7.37 2.03
N ILE A 323 -3.77 -7.80 2.36
CA ILE A 323 -5.01 -7.06 2.06
C ILE A 323 -5.01 -5.68 2.72
N HIS A 324 -4.52 -5.56 3.96
CA HIS A 324 -4.45 -4.28 4.66
C HIS A 324 -3.61 -3.26 3.88
N ARG A 325 -2.42 -3.68 3.43
CA ARG A 325 -1.52 -2.88 2.60
C ARG A 325 -2.18 -2.47 1.29
N HIS A 326 -2.80 -3.41 0.59
CA HIS A 326 -3.49 -3.14 -0.69
C HIS A 326 -4.68 -2.20 -0.52
N PHE A 327 -5.40 -2.30 0.58
CA PHE A 327 -6.55 -1.45 0.89
C PHE A 327 -6.14 0.00 1.16
N LEU A 328 -5.06 0.22 1.93
CA LEU A 328 -4.49 1.55 2.15
C LEU A 328 -4.01 2.17 0.83
N LYS A 329 -3.27 1.42 0.01
CA LYS A 329 -2.82 1.90 -1.29
C LYS A 329 -3.98 2.22 -2.24
N THR A 330 -5.02 1.39 -2.23
CA THR A 330 -6.25 1.61 -3.01
C THR A 330 -6.94 2.91 -2.63
N SER A 331 -7.00 3.19 -1.33
CA SER A 331 -7.58 4.41 -0.79
C SER A 331 -6.65 5.63 -0.92
N ARG A 332 -5.47 5.51 -1.54
CA ARG A 332 -4.47 6.59 -1.69
C ARG A 332 -3.88 7.07 -0.36
N GLN A 333 -3.77 6.17 0.61
CA GLN A 333 -3.09 6.40 1.87
C GLN A 333 -1.73 5.68 1.87
N ASP A 334 -0.84 6.11 2.78
CA ASP A 334 0.45 5.47 3.01
C ASP A 334 0.45 4.70 4.35
N LEU A 335 1.33 3.71 4.51
CA LEU A 335 1.43 2.94 5.76
C LEU A 335 1.92 3.78 6.95
N THR A 336 2.65 4.87 6.69
CA THR A 336 3.16 5.81 7.70
C THR A 336 2.29 7.04 7.89
N ASN A 337 1.41 7.32 6.92
CA ASN A 337 0.49 8.45 6.96
C ASN A 337 -0.87 8.03 6.41
N PHE A 338 -1.78 7.65 7.32
CA PHE A 338 -3.14 7.24 7.03
C PHE A 338 -4.12 7.86 8.02
N SER A 339 -5.32 8.21 7.55
CA SER A 339 -6.42 8.71 8.37
C SER A 339 -7.31 7.57 8.87
N ARG A 340 -7.39 6.47 8.11
CA ARG A 340 -8.17 5.28 8.50
C ARG A 340 -7.64 4.00 7.89
N CYS A 341 -7.60 2.96 8.72
CA CYS A 341 -7.18 1.61 8.35
C CYS A 341 -8.33 0.60 8.60
N ILE A 342 -8.10 -0.69 8.31
CA ILE A 342 -9.06 -1.75 8.65
C ILE A 342 -8.88 -2.09 10.14
N LEU A 343 -9.95 -2.00 10.90
CA LEU A 343 -9.93 -2.23 12.35
C LEU A 343 -9.97 -3.73 12.70
N PRO A 344 -9.53 -4.14 13.90
CA PRO A 344 -9.51 -5.54 14.30
C PRO A 344 -10.87 -6.26 14.18
N HIS A 345 -11.95 -5.60 14.54
CA HIS A 345 -13.30 -6.16 14.42
C HIS A 345 -13.78 -6.22 12.95
N GLU A 346 -13.33 -5.31 12.09
CA GLU A 346 -13.60 -5.36 10.65
C GLU A 346 -12.85 -6.55 10.02
N PHE A 347 -11.62 -6.85 10.46
CA PHE A 347 -10.92 -8.08 10.09
C PHE A 347 -11.66 -9.33 10.55
N ALA A 348 -12.16 -9.36 11.79
CA ALA A 348 -12.95 -10.49 12.29
C ALA A 348 -14.22 -10.70 11.47
N TYR A 349 -14.91 -9.61 11.11
CA TYR A 349 -16.04 -9.64 10.19
C TYR A 349 -15.67 -10.25 8.83
N LEU A 350 -14.58 -9.77 8.21
CA LEU A 350 -14.13 -10.27 6.92
C LEU A 350 -13.75 -11.76 6.98
N HIS A 351 -13.03 -12.17 8.03
CA HIS A 351 -12.59 -13.55 8.24
C HIS A 351 -13.77 -14.51 8.36
N HIS A 352 -14.74 -14.16 9.18
CA HIS A 352 -15.94 -14.96 9.37
C HIS A 352 -16.80 -15.00 8.11
N LYS A 353 -17.08 -13.84 7.50
CA LYS A 353 -18.05 -13.72 6.40
C LYS A 353 -17.57 -14.36 5.10
N TYR A 354 -16.31 -14.15 4.73
CA TYR A 354 -15.79 -14.52 3.41
C TYR A 354 -14.89 -15.76 3.44
N PHE A 355 -14.43 -16.16 4.62
CA PHE A 355 -13.46 -17.25 4.77
C PHE A 355 -13.86 -18.30 5.80
N ASP A 356 -15.04 -18.19 6.43
CA ASP A 356 -15.54 -19.13 7.43
C ASP A 356 -14.54 -19.38 8.58
N ASN A 357 -13.82 -18.32 8.98
CA ASN A 357 -12.74 -18.38 9.97
C ASN A 357 -11.62 -19.40 9.64
N SER A 358 -11.44 -19.76 8.37
CA SER A 358 -10.39 -20.69 7.96
C SER A 358 -9.01 -20.14 8.33
N PRO A 359 -8.14 -20.90 9.02
CA PRO A 359 -6.80 -20.44 9.37
C PRO A 359 -5.88 -20.34 8.13
N MET A 360 -6.23 -21.04 7.05
CA MET A 360 -5.51 -21.05 5.77
C MET A 360 -6.45 -20.58 4.66
N ILE A 361 -6.02 -19.59 3.89
CA ILE A 361 -6.77 -19.00 2.79
C ILE A 361 -6.17 -19.47 1.48
N THR A 362 -7.02 -19.90 0.55
CA THR A 362 -6.60 -20.32 -0.80
C THR A 362 -6.71 -19.18 -1.81
N SER A 363 -5.96 -19.28 -2.91
CA SER A 363 -6.08 -18.34 -4.04
C SER A 363 -7.51 -18.27 -4.62
N HIS A 364 -8.23 -19.40 -4.61
CA HIS A 364 -9.65 -19.44 -5.03
C HIS A 364 -10.56 -18.64 -4.09
N GLN A 365 -10.42 -18.82 -2.77
CA GLN A 365 -11.17 -18.03 -1.80
C GLN A 365 -10.83 -16.53 -1.91
N SER A 366 -9.56 -16.19 -2.10
CA SER A 366 -9.13 -14.81 -2.35
C SER A 366 -9.80 -14.23 -3.60
N SER A 367 -9.86 -14.99 -4.69
CA SER A 367 -10.51 -14.56 -5.94
C SER A 367 -12.02 -14.35 -5.74
N ALA A 368 -12.69 -15.25 -5.02
CA ALA A 368 -14.10 -15.12 -4.69
C ALA A 368 -14.37 -13.89 -3.79
N PHE A 369 -13.53 -13.66 -2.78
CA PHE A 369 -13.59 -12.48 -1.94
C PHE A 369 -13.37 -11.19 -2.75
N TRP A 370 -12.43 -11.19 -3.70
CA TRP A 370 -12.17 -10.03 -4.57
C TRP A 370 -13.36 -9.65 -5.45
N MET A 371 -14.25 -10.59 -5.79
CA MET A 371 -15.51 -10.25 -6.48
C MET A 371 -16.40 -9.31 -5.65
N TRP A 372 -16.24 -9.30 -4.32
CA TRP A 372 -16.87 -8.34 -3.42
C TRP A 372 -15.97 -7.13 -3.11
N LEU A 373 -14.73 -7.38 -2.68
CA LEU A 373 -13.80 -6.31 -2.25
C LEU A 373 -13.36 -5.41 -3.40
N GLY A 374 -13.25 -5.93 -4.63
CA GLY A 374 -12.85 -5.16 -5.81
C GLY A 374 -13.81 -4.01 -6.13
N PRO A 375 -15.13 -4.26 -6.26
CA PRO A 375 -16.12 -3.19 -6.41
C PRO A 375 -16.17 -2.21 -5.22
N VAL A 376 -15.95 -2.68 -3.99
CA VAL A 376 -15.80 -1.83 -2.79
C VAL A 376 -14.59 -0.91 -2.93
N SER A 377 -13.45 -1.47 -3.37
CA SER A 377 -12.19 -0.76 -3.64
C SER A 377 -12.36 0.29 -4.74
N CYS A 378 -13.07 -0.03 -5.82
CA CYS A 378 -13.42 0.93 -6.87
C CYS A 378 -14.29 2.07 -6.35
N ALA A 379 -15.27 1.78 -5.48
CA ALA A 379 -16.10 2.80 -4.87
C ALA A 379 -15.25 3.75 -4.02
N LEU A 380 -14.36 3.21 -3.19
CA LEU A 380 -13.42 4.00 -2.37
C LEU A 380 -12.44 4.84 -3.20
N ARG A 381 -12.03 4.36 -4.37
CA ARG A 381 -11.00 5.02 -5.19
C ARG A 381 -11.54 6.05 -6.17
N PHE A 382 -12.72 5.81 -6.75
CA PHE A 382 -13.22 6.58 -7.90
C PHE A 382 -14.55 7.29 -7.66
N LYS A 383 -15.40 6.83 -6.72
CA LYS A 383 -16.68 7.52 -6.49
C LYS A 383 -16.45 8.80 -5.68
N ARG A 384 -17.01 9.91 -6.17
CA ARG A 384 -16.91 11.24 -5.58
C ARG A 384 -17.31 11.23 -4.10
N HIS A 385 -16.50 11.90 -3.27
CA HIS A 385 -16.62 12.01 -1.81
C HIS A 385 -16.47 10.71 -1.00
N ILE A 386 -16.62 9.52 -1.60
CA ILE A 386 -16.62 8.25 -0.85
C ILE A 386 -15.32 8.04 -0.07
N ASN A 387 -14.18 8.34 -0.69
CA ASN A 387 -12.87 8.25 -0.07
C ASN A 387 -12.79 9.12 1.21
N THR A 388 -13.16 10.39 1.10
CA THR A 388 -13.15 11.36 2.21
C THR A 388 -14.15 10.99 3.30
N LEU A 389 -15.37 10.54 2.94
CA LEU A 389 -16.37 10.07 3.91
C LEU A 389 -15.91 8.82 4.67
N TRP A 390 -15.16 7.94 4.00
CA TRP A 390 -14.57 6.77 4.63
C TRP A 390 -13.50 7.17 5.65
N PHE A 391 -12.60 8.09 5.32
CA PHE A 391 -11.52 8.55 6.22
C PHE A 391 -12.03 9.18 7.50
N HIS A 392 -13.05 10.03 7.39
CA HIS A 392 -13.69 10.64 8.56
C HIS A 392 -14.63 9.67 9.30
N GLY A 393 -14.72 8.40 8.88
CA GLY A 393 -15.59 7.41 9.50
C GLY A 393 -17.10 7.70 9.38
N LEU A 394 -17.48 8.59 8.46
CA LEU A 394 -18.88 8.89 8.13
C LEU A 394 -19.52 7.70 7.40
N ILE A 395 -18.72 6.92 6.68
CA ILE A 395 -19.08 5.58 6.22
C ILE A 395 -18.45 4.57 7.16
N TYR A 396 -19.24 3.81 7.92
CA TYR A 396 -18.71 2.67 8.69
C TYR A 396 -18.13 1.63 7.73
N GLY A 397 -18.88 1.27 6.68
CA GLY A 397 -18.42 0.39 5.59
C GLY A 397 -18.35 -1.10 5.95
N LEU A 398 -17.35 -1.56 6.72
CA LEU A 398 -17.09 -3.00 6.93
C LEU A 398 -17.81 -3.54 8.17
N ILE A 399 -19.13 -3.72 8.06
CA ILE A 399 -19.97 -4.24 9.14
C ILE A 399 -21.13 -5.09 8.60
N SER A 400 -21.47 -6.16 9.32
CA SER A 400 -22.57 -7.04 8.91
C SER A 400 -23.93 -6.38 9.13
N LYS A 401 -24.95 -6.89 8.43
CA LYS A 401 -26.34 -6.48 8.67
C LYS A 401 -26.75 -6.69 10.13
N ARG A 402 -26.40 -7.85 10.70
CA ARG A 402 -26.71 -8.23 12.08
C ARG A 402 -26.06 -7.29 13.09
N ASP A 403 -24.79 -6.95 12.90
CA ASP A 403 -24.08 -6.07 13.84
C ASP A 403 -24.64 -4.65 13.78
N CYS A 404 -25.11 -4.20 12.61
CA CYS A 404 -25.87 -2.95 12.51
C CYS A 404 -27.19 -2.99 13.29
N GLU A 405 -27.93 -4.10 13.25
CA GLU A 405 -29.18 -4.26 14.02
C GLU A 405 -28.91 -4.18 15.53
N LEU A 406 -27.81 -4.79 16.00
CA LEU A 406 -27.38 -4.70 17.40
C LEU A 406 -26.93 -3.28 17.78
N LEU A 407 -26.15 -2.63 16.93
CA LEU A 407 -25.63 -1.27 17.11
C LEU A 407 -26.76 -0.24 17.22
N LEU A 408 -27.74 -0.35 16.33
CA LEU A 408 -28.83 0.61 16.19
C LEU A 408 -30.05 0.29 17.06
N GLY A 409 -30.21 -0.94 17.54
CA GLY A 409 -31.44 -1.41 18.19
C GLY A 409 -31.86 -0.65 19.44
N GLN A 410 -30.96 0.11 20.07
CA GLN A 410 -31.26 0.96 21.24
C GLN A 410 -31.06 2.46 20.96
N GLN A 411 -30.94 2.86 19.70
CA GLN A 411 -30.73 4.26 19.32
C GLN A 411 -32.03 4.97 19.01
N ARG A 412 -31.98 6.31 19.08
CA ARG A 412 -33.15 7.14 18.76
C ARG A 412 -33.56 6.99 17.30
N VAL A 413 -34.87 7.09 17.04
CA VAL A 413 -35.44 7.12 15.69
C VAL A 413 -34.72 8.13 14.80
N GLY A 414 -34.37 7.71 13.60
CA GLY A 414 -33.62 8.48 12.63
C GLY A 414 -32.10 8.35 12.73
N THR A 415 -31.57 7.61 13.72
CA THR A 415 -30.15 7.25 13.77
C THR A 415 -29.81 6.24 12.69
N PHE A 416 -28.72 6.44 11.96
CA PHE A 416 -28.32 5.60 10.85
C PHE A 416 -26.80 5.37 10.75
N VAL A 417 -26.44 4.28 10.09
CA VAL A 417 -25.07 3.89 9.71
C VAL A 417 -25.03 3.57 8.22
N ILE A 418 -23.97 4.01 7.55
CA ILE A 418 -23.68 3.66 6.16
C ILE A 418 -22.66 2.53 6.11
N ARG A 419 -22.98 1.45 5.41
CA ARG A 419 -22.09 0.29 5.22
C ARG A 419 -22.01 -0.15 3.77
N PHE A 420 -21.03 -0.98 3.44
CA PHE A 420 -21.01 -1.70 2.17
C PHE A 420 -22.06 -2.81 2.19
N SER A 421 -22.73 -3.02 1.06
CA SER A 421 -23.72 -4.09 0.91
C SER A 421 -23.01 -5.43 0.74
N GLU A 422 -23.42 -6.43 1.53
CA GLU A 422 -22.89 -7.80 1.45
C GLU A 422 -23.36 -8.51 0.17
N SER A 423 -24.58 -8.19 -0.31
CA SER A 423 -25.21 -8.86 -1.45
C SER A 423 -24.99 -8.12 -2.77
N TYR A 424 -24.65 -6.84 -2.73
CA TYR A 424 -24.46 -5.99 -3.91
C TYR A 424 -23.07 -5.33 -3.84
N PRO A 425 -22.01 -5.97 -4.38
CA PRO A 425 -20.64 -5.47 -4.33
C PRO A 425 -20.50 -4.02 -4.82
N GLY A 426 -19.85 -3.17 -4.01
CA GLY A 426 -19.61 -1.75 -4.35
C GLY A 426 -20.81 -0.80 -4.19
N PHE A 427 -21.95 -1.33 -3.72
CA PHE A 427 -23.13 -0.55 -3.34
C PHE A 427 -23.12 -0.29 -1.83
N PHE A 428 -23.80 0.77 -1.43
CA PHE A 428 -23.98 1.10 -0.01
C PHE A 428 -25.33 0.59 0.47
N ALA A 429 -25.40 0.27 1.76
CA ALA A 429 -26.64 0.09 2.48
C ALA A 429 -26.68 1.07 3.66
N VAL A 430 -27.84 1.69 3.87
CA VAL A 430 -28.11 2.55 5.03
C VAL A 430 -28.97 1.75 6.00
N SER A 431 -28.41 1.39 7.15
CA SER A 431 -29.15 0.82 8.26
C SER A 431 -29.64 1.96 9.14
N TYR A 432 -30.92 2.04 9.49
CA TYR A 432 -31.48 3.16 10.24
C TYR A 432 -32.63 2.75 11.16
N VAL A 433 -32.78 3.45 12.28
CA VAL A 433 -33.90 3.26 13.21
C VAL A 433 -35.12 4.01 12.69
N THR A 434 -36.25 3.32 12.56
CA THR A 434 -37.54 3.93 12.25
C THR A 434 -38.61 3.49 13.24
N LYS A 435 -39.66 4.29 13.38
CA LYS A 435 -40.80 3.97 14.22
C LYS A 435 -41.85 3.20 13.42
N THR A 436 -42.32 2.09 13.96
CA THR A 436 -43.45 1.31 13.44
C THR A 436 -44.54 1.15 14.49
N ASP A 437 -45.67 0.59 14.10
CA ASP A 437 -46.78 0.27 15.02
C ASP A 437 -46.36 -0.71 16.13
N GLN A 438 -45.30 -1.49 15.91
CA GLN A 438 -44.75 -2.47 16.86
C GLN A 438 -43.59 -1.91 17.70
N GLY A 439 -43.25 -0.63 17.54
CA GLY A 439 -42.13 0.03 18.22
C GLY A 439 -41.01 0.44 17.26
N ASP A 440 -39.86 0.79 17.83
CA ASP A 440 -38.68 1.18 17.07
C ASP A 440 -38.00 -0.06 16.48
N VAL A 441 -37.72 -0.04 15.18
CA VAL A 441 -37.11 -1.15 14.45
C VAL A 441 -35.98 -0.64 13.56
N VAL A 442 -34.98 -1.49 13.33
CA VAL A 442 -33.89 -1.20 12.39
C VAL A 442 -34.31 -1.66 11.00
N MET A 443 -34.38 -0.71 10.07
CA MET A 443 -34.62 -0.94 8.65
C MET A 443 -33.32 -0.80 7.86
N HIS A 444 -33.27 -1.41 6.67
CA HIS A 444 -32.12 -1.32 5.78
C HIS A 444 -32.57 -0.88 4.40
N TYR A 445 -31.86 0.11 3.86
CA TYR A 445 -32.10 0.64 2.53
C TYR A 445 -30.86 0.37 1.66
N LEU A 446 -31.04 -0.26 0.50
CA LEU A 446 -29.97 -0.43 -0.49
C LEU A 446 -29.89 0.84 -1.34
N VAL A 447 -28.74 1.52 -1.34
CA VAL A 447 -28.48 2.68 -2.19
C VAL A 447 -28.05 2.17 -3.56
N ASP A 448 -28.90 2.34 -4.56
CA ASP A 448 -28.65 1.87 -5.91
C ASP A 448 -28.25 2.98 -6.89
N HIS A 449 -28.15 2.63 -8.18
CA HIS A 449 -27.72 3.55 -9.24
C HIS A 449 -28.80 4.59 -9.61
N THR A 450 -30.04 4.42 -9.15
CA THR A 450 -31.10 5.42 -9.28
C THR A 450 -31.04 6.45 -8.16
N ASP A 451 -30.49 6.08 -7.00
CA ASP A 451 -30.31 6.96 -5.84
C ASP A 451 -29.11 7.92 -5.99
N ILE A 452 -28.02 7.42 -6.60
CA ILE A 452 -26.76 8.14 -6.77
C ILE A 452 -26.27 8.07 -8.22
N GLY A 453 -25.64 9.15 -8.69
CA GLY A 453 -25.08 9.24 -10.03
C GLY A 453 -24.22 10.49 -10.20
N SER A 454 -23.86 10.83 -11.44
CA SER A 454 -22.96 11.95 -11.72
C SER A 454 -23.48 13.31 -11.23
N GLN A 455 -24.80 13.47 -11.11
CA GLN A 455 -25.46 14.71 -10.68
C GLN A 455 -25.96 14.67 -9.22
N LYS A 456 -25.95 13.50 -8.57
CA LYS A 456 -26.46 13.31 -7.21
C LYS A 456 -25.51 12.40 -6.44
N THR A 457 -24.76 12.98 -5.52
CA THR A 457 -23.76 12.25 -4.73
C THR A 457 -24.41 11.49 -3.57
N LEU A 458 -23.67 10.60 -2.89
CA LEU A 458 -24.17 9.92 -1.69
C LEU A 458 -24.62 10.91 -0.59
N PRO A 459 -23.84 11.96 -0.25
CA PRO A 459 -24.30 13.03 0.64
C PRO A 459 -25.62 13.68 0.21
N ASP A 460 -25.78 13.99 -1.07
CA ASP A 460 -27.03 14.60 -1.58
C ASP A 460 -28.22 13.66 -1.46
N PHE A 461 -28.02 12.37 -1.71
CA PHE A 461 -29.03 11.34 -1.46
C PHE A 461 -29.43 11.28 0.02
N LEU A 462 -28.46 11.20 0.93
CA LEU A 462 -28.72 11.14 2.37
C LEU A 462 -29.43 12.40 2.88
N ARG A 463 -29.08 13.57 2.33
CA ARG A 463 -29.76 14.84 2.60
C ARG A 463 -31.25 14.77 2.24
N SER A 464 -31.58 14.20 1.07
CA SER A 464 -32.96 14.12 0.54
C SER A 464 -33.91 13.20 1.31
N LYS A 465 -33.40 12.38 2.24
CA LYS A 465 -34.22 11.43 3.02
C LYS A 465 -34.45 11.96 4.44
N GLU A 466 -35.70 12.26 4.75
CA GLU A 466 -36.12 12.81 6.07
C GLU A 466 -35.99 11.80 7.22
N GLN A 467 -36.00 10.51 6.89
CA GLN A 467 -35.79 9.43 7.86
C GLN A 467 -34.34 9.34 8.37
N PHE A 468 -33.38 9.97 7.69
CA PHE A 468 -31.98 10.00 8.12
C PHE A 468 -31.73 11.32 8.83
N LYS A 469 -31.62 11.27 10.16
CA LYS A 469 -31.46 12.44 11.03
C LYS A 469 -30.12 12.48 11.73
N TYR A 470 -29.67 11.35 12.26
CA TYR A 470 -28.46 11.27 13.08
C TYR A 470 -27.49 10.25 12.51
N LEU A 471 -26.28 10.66 12.17
CA LEU A 471 -25.24 9.76 11.68
C LEU A 471 -24.46 9.21 12.88
N ALA A 472 -24.36 7.88 12.99
CA ALA A 472 -23.39 7.25 13.89
C ALA A 472 -22.04 7.15 13.18
N GLN A 473 -21.15 8.09 13.49
CA GLN A 473 -19.81 8.22 12.92
C GLN A 473 -18.83 7.34 13.70
N LEU A 474 -18.00 6.60 12.96
CA LEU A 474 -16.92 5.80 13.51
C LEU A 474 -15.69 6.70 13.74
N THR A 475 -15.15 6.70 14.95
CA THR A 475 -13.87 7.37 15.24
C THR A 475 -12.75 6.49 14.68
N PRO A 476 -11.99 6.94 13.66
CA PRO A 476 -11.07 6.07 12.93
C PRO A 476 -10.00 5.39 13.78
N ASN A 477 -9.53 6.06 14.84
CA ASN A 477 -8.42 5.58 15.67
C ASN A 477 -8.85 4.64 16.81
N THR A 478 -10.08 4.80 17.32
CA THR A 478 -10.56 4.06 18.51
C THR A 478 -11.66 3.06 18.17
N GLY A 479 -12.23 3.12 16.97
CA GLY A 479 -13.42 2.36 16.59
C GLY A 479 -14.68 2.74 17.39
N GLN A 480 -14.63 3.82 18.19
CA GLN A 480 -15.77 4.29 18.96
C GLN A 480 -16.79 4.98 18.06
N LEU A 481 -18.08 4.76 18.33
CA LEU A 481 -19.14 5.45 17.62
C LEU A 481 -19.65 6.65 18.40
N VAL A 482 -19.76 7.76 17.69
CA VAL A 482 -20.32 9.03 18.20
C VAL A 482 -21.47 9.44 17.27
N ILE A 483 -22.58 9.88 17.85
CA ILE A 483 -23.76 10.26 17.09
C ILE A 483 -23.74 11.78 16.87
N TYR A 484 -23.84 12.18 15.60
CA TYR A 484 -23.95 13.57 15.21
C TYR A 484 -25.23 13.83 14.43
N GLU A 485 -25.72 15.07 14.47
CA GLU A 485 -26.73 15.54 13.52
C GLU A 485 -26.22 15.40 12.09
N LYS A 486 -27.04 14.83 11.19
CA LYS A 486 -26.65 14.50 9.81
C LYS A 486 -26.03 15.70 9.09
N ASP A 487 -26.72 16.84 9.14
CA ASP A 487 -26.33 18.03 8.39
C ASP A 487 -25.07 18.70 8.98
N ALA A 488 -24.76 18.45 10.25
CA ALA A 488 -23.55 18.98 10.90
C ALA A 488 -22.27 18.35 10.30
N VAL A 489 -22.30 17.05 10.00
CA VAL A 489 -21.14 16.31 9.50
C VAL A 489 -21.13 16.12 7.98
N LEU A 490 -22.30 16.07 7.35
CA LEU A 490 -22.42 15.93 5.89
C LEU A 490 -22.55 17.26 5.13
N GLY A 491 -22.81 18.37 5.84
CA GLY A 491 -23.13 19.68 5.26
C GLY A 491 -22.14 20.17 4.20
N GLN A 492 -20.84 20.01 4.49
CA GLN A 492 -19.75 20.42 3.60
C GLN A 492 -19.68 19.64 2.28
N TYR A 493 -20.24 18.42 2.24
CA TYR A 493 -20.24 17.56 1.06
C TYR A 493 -21.50 17.73 0.20
N TYR A 494 -22.47 18.53 0.64
CA TYR A 494 -23.66 18.79 -0.14
C TYR A 494 -23.33 19.61 -1.38
N SER A 495 -23.93 19.22 -2.49
CA SER A 495 -23.88 20.01 -3.71
C SER A 495 -24.41 21.41 -3.41
N LYS A 496 -23.57 22.42 -3.66
CA LYS A 496 -23.94 23.83 -3.60
C LYS A 496 -24.87 24.13 -4.79
N GLY A 497 -26.11 23.68 -4.71
CA GLY A 497 -27.15 24.15 -5.63
C GLY A 497 -27.30 25.65 -5.44
N LYS A 498 -27.59 26.38 -6.55
CA LYS A 498 -28.22 27.70 -6.48
C LYS A 498 -29.56 27.53 -5.73
N PHE A 499 -29.53 27.43 -4.41
CA PHE A 499 -30.61 27.96 -3.61
C PHE A 499 -30.57 29.44 -3.91
N LEU A 500 -31.33 29.84 -4.93
CA LEU A 500 -31.81 31.21 -5.01
C LEU A 500 -32.51 31.42 -3.67
N ALA A 501 -31.78 31.99 -2.72
CA ALA A 501 -32.35 32.72 -1.60
C ALA A 501 -33.01 33.98 -2.16
N GLY A 502 -33.90 33.80 -3.15
CA GLY A 502 -34.99 34.73 -3.37
C GLY A 502 -35.92 34.48 -2.21
N LYS A 503 -35.93 35.42 -1.26
CA LYS A 503 -37.08 35.63 -0.38
C LYS A 503 -38.32 35.71 -1.27
N HIS A 504 -38.99 34.59 -1.50
CA HIS A 504 -40.36 34.59 -1.94
C HIS A 504 -41.20 34.21 -0.73
N GLU A 505 -41.93 35.21 -0.22
CA GLU A 505 -43.03 35.00 0.69
C GLU A 505 -44.03 34.05 0.00
N GLY A 506 -44.06 32.78 0.41
CA GLY A 506 -45.06 31.82 -0.04
C GLY A 506 -44.49 30.44 -0.36
N TYR A 507 -44.74 29.49 0.56
CA TYR A 507 -44.61 28.03 0.47
C TYR A 507 -43.23 27.46 0.08
N ALA A 508 -42.61 26.75 1.03
CA ALA A 508 -41.51 25.83 0.75
C ALA A 508 -42.06 24.57 0.06
N PRO A 509 -41.46 24.11 -1.05
CA PRO A 509 -41.84 22.83 -1.64
C PRO A 509 -41.47 21.70 -0.68
N LEU A 510 -42.44 20.83 -0.36
CA LEU A 510 -42.14 19.53 0.25
C LEU A 510 -41.33 18.69 -0.73
N ASN A 511 -40.42 17.88 -0.20
CA ASN A 511 -39.56 16.99 -1.00
C ASN A 511 -40.42 16.22 -2.03
N PRO A 512 -40.03 16.19 -3.32
CA PRO A 512 -40.79 15.45 -4.32
C PRO A 512 -40.82 13.96 -3.95
N VAL A 513 -42.03 13.40 -3.96
CA VAL A 513 -42.37 12.00 -3.63
C VAL A 513 -41.63 11.03 -4.52
#